data_AF-A0A837DX58-F1
#
_entry.id   AF-A0A837DX58-F1
#
_cell.length_a   1.000
_cell.length_b   1.000
_cell.length_c   1.000
_cell.angle_alpha   90.00
_cell.angle_beta   90.00
_cell.angle_gamma   90.00
#
_symmetry.space_group_name_H-M   'P 1'
#
loop_
_entity.id
_entity.type
_entity.pdbx_description
1 polymer ?
#
loop_
_entity_poly.entity_id
_entity_poly.type
_entity_poly.pdbx_seq_one_letter_code
_entity_poly.pdbx_strand_id
1 'polypeptide(L)'
;MKTILVGDLHLKAQIILPMVEQKVKELGIKRVILLGDFTDAYEQERNFDLYMNELDYLFLWKSKMKVFGVEVINLLGNHDVSYLTVTPRSYSLQSADGFLSVGRKLLKLNLQIAFQLDDYLVSHAGYTQDFDLEDWHFETITENLIDNLDNLEDHVGKARDGEYFLGSPLWADFDHELSCLPNPKYQKQIVGHTPQTKITTVHKGEFELVGIDTFTIIPIKRKPFFKEIGSGEILLYEDGMLIPIQLDWQNDKVFEKLNETFERSRRIATLHGIILDFEKWSITVDDKEVFLTNKEFDIFVYLLEHESKKLSTSEIKSKILVRYEKNATLTEIIDDLNTKIQPLEIRKLSDDEFIFER
;
A
#
# COMPACT_ATOMS: atom_id res chain seq x y z
N MET A 1 -2.85 9.80 -29.25
CA MET A 1 -2.53 8.36 -29.09
C MET A 1 -3.45 7.77 -28.02
N LYS A 2 -4.14 6.64 -28.29
CA LYS A 2 -5.05 6.02 -27.31
C LYS A 2 -4.30 5.62 -26.03
N THR A 3 -4.70 6.23 -24.92
CA THR A 3 -4.04 6.11 -23.62
C THR A 3 -5.07 5.75 -22.56
N ILE A 4 -4.80 4.76 -21.74
CA ILE A 4 -5.58 4.50 -20.51
C ILE A 4 -4.85 5.11 -19.32
N LEU A 5 -5.59 5.74 -18.41
CA LEU A 5 -5.10 6.19 -17.12
C LEU A 5 -5.79 5.38 -16.02
N VAL A 6 -5.01 4.92 -15.05
CA VAL A 6 -5.46 4.07 -13.94
C VAL A 6 -5.11 4.78 -12.64
N GLY A 7 -6.10 5.00 -11.78
CA GLY A 7 -5.91 5.53 -10.43
C GLY A 7 -5.13 4.59 -9.51
N ASP A 8 -5.24 4.86 -8.22
CA ASP A 8 -4.38 4.32 -7.17
C ASP A 8 -4.53 2.80 -7.02
N LEU A 9 -3.41 2.09 -6.88
CA LEU A 9 -3.43 0.62 -6.82
C LEU A 9 -3.55 0.10 -5.39
N HIS A 10 -2.87 0.71 -4.43
CA HIS A 10 -2.82 0.34 -3.00
C HIS A 10 -2.86 -1.18 -2.80
N LEU A 11 -1.81 -1.87 -3.26
CA LEU A 11 -1.65 -3.33 -3.18
C LEU A 11 -2.75 -4.16 -3.88
N LYS A 12 -3.34 -3.65 -4.97
CA LYS A 12 -4.36 -4.36 -5.78
C LYS A 12 -3.98 -4.54 -7.25
N ALA A 13 -2.68 -4.48 -7.57
CA ALA A 13 -2.18 -4.70 -8.93
C ALA A 13 -2.65 -6.04 -9.51
N GLN A 14 -2.63 -7.13 -8.74
CA GLN A 14 -3.10 -8.47 -9.15
C GLN A 14 -4.60 -8.55 -9.46
N ILE A 15 -5.37 -7.55 -9.06
CA ILE A 15 -6.82 -7.49 -9.24
C ILE A 15 -7.16 -6.52 -10.38
N ILE A 16 -6.60 -5.31 -10.33
CA ILE A 16 -6.90 -4.22 -11.25
C ILE A 16 -6.28 -4.46 -12.63
N LEU A 17 -4.97 -4.76 -12.68
CA LEU A 17 -4.23 -4.80 -13.94
C LEU A 17 -4.64 -5.91 -14.92
N PRO A 18 -5.15 -7.09 -14.50
CA PRO A 18 -5.79 -8.03 -15.43
C PRO A 18 -6.97 -7.44 -16.20
N MET A 19 -7.81 -6.64 -15.53
CA MET A 19 -8.97 -5.99 -16.17
C MET A 19 -8.51 -4.87 -17.11
N VAL A 20 -7.48 -4.10 -16.70
CA VAL A 20 -6.84 -3.10 -17.57
C VAL A 20 -6.24 -3.78 -18.82
N GLU A 21 -5.56 -4.91 -18.66
CA GLU A 21 -5.00 -5.67 -19.79
C GLU A 21 -6.07 -6.08 -20.81
N GLN A 22 -7.26 -6.49 -20.34
CA GLN A 22 -8.38 -6.81 -21.24
C GLN A 22 -8.78 -5.57 -22.06
N LYS A 23 -8.95 -4.41 -21.41
CA LYS A 23 -9.28 -3.16 -22.10
C LYS A 23 -8.19 -2.69 -23.05
N VAL A 24 -6.92 -2.89 -22.69
CA VAL A 24 -5.78 -2.61 -23.56
C VAL A 24 -5.90 -3.36 -24.89
N LYS A 25 -6.23 -4.66 -24.84
CA LYS A 25 -6.39 -5.50 -26.03
C LYS A 25 -7.66 -5.15 -26.81
N GLU A 26 -8.78 -5.00 -26.12
CA GLU A 26 -10.09 -4.71 -26.72
C GLU A 26 -10.09 -3.40 -27.51
N LEU A 27 -9.41 -2.36 -26.97
CA LEU A 27 -9.46 -1.00 -27.51
C LEU A 27 -8.21 -0.61 -28.31
N GLY A 28 -7.23 -1.51 -28.42
CA GLY A 28 -5.98 -1.27 -29.16
C GLY A 28 -5.13 -0.15 -28.54
N ILE A 29 -5.10 -0.09 -27.22
CA ILE A 29 -4.40 0.95 -26.45
C ILE A 29 -2.89 0.87 -26.68
N LYS A 30 -2.22 2.03 -26.70
CA LYS A 30 -0.77 2.15 -26.95
C LYS A 30 0.01 2.67 -25.75
N ARG A 31 -0.67 3.26 -24.78
CA ARG A 31 -0.07 3.72 -23.53
C ARG A 31 -0.99 3.46 -22.35
N VAL A 32 -0.41 3.08 -21.22
CA VAL A 32 -1.07 3.10 -19.91
C VAL A 32 -0.28 4.04 -18.99
N ILE A 33 -0.97 4.89 -18.24
CA ILE A 33 -0.41 5.74 -17.19
C ILE A 33 -0.99 5.26 -15.86
N LEU A 34 -0.14 4.82 -14.94
CA LEU A 34 -0.52 4.47 -13.57
C LEU A 34 -0.23 5.66 -12.66
N LEU A 35 -1.21 6.13 -11.89
CA LEU A 35 -1.11 7.39 -11.15
C LEU A 35 -0.42 7.30 -9.79
N GLY A 36 0.16 6.14 -9.46
CA GLY A 36 0.95 5.94 -8.25
C GLY A 36 0.19 5.17 -7.18
N ASP A 37 0.68 5.32 -5.95
CA ASP A 37 0.21 4.59 -4.78
C ASP A 37 0.15 3.09 -5.07
N PHE A 38 1.31 2.53 -5.43
CA PHE A 38 1.47 1.10 -5.66
C PHE A 38 1.46 0.34 -4.34
N THR A 39 2.00 0.98 -3.30
CA THR A 39 2.16 0.45 -1.95
C THR A 39 1.04 0.86 -1.02
N ASP A 40 1.09 0.28 0.18
CA ASP A 40 0.22 0.54 1.31
C ASP A 40 -1.26 0.25 1.07
N ALA A 41 -1.90 -0.32 2.08
CA ALA A 41 -3.33 -0.51 2.12
C ALA A 41 -3.75 -0.66 3.58
N TYR A 42 -5.02 -0.41 3.86
CA TYR A 42 -5.54 -0.48 5.21
C TYR A 42 -5.25 -1.82 5.90
N GLU A 43 -4.64 -1.73 7.09
CA GLU A 43 -4.34 -2.88 7.97
C GLU A 43 -3.34 -3.88 7.34
N GLN A 44 -2.48 -3.43 6.43
CA GLN A 44 -1.47 -4.25 5.74
C GLN A 44 -0.02 -3.93 6.12
N GLU A 45 0.20 -3.05 7.09
CA GLU A 45 1.50 -2.50 7.47
C GLU A 45 2.47 -3.58 8.00
N ARG A 46 2.03 -4.82 8.21
CA ARG A 46 2.88 -5.94 8.66
C ARG A 46 3.00 -7.05 7.62
N ASN A 47 2.42 -6.89 6.44
CA ASN A 47 2.38 -7.93 5.43
C ASN A 47 3.45 -7.77 4.35
N PHE A 48 4.66 -8.23 4.64
CA PHE A 48 5.76 -8.14 3.68
C PHE A 48 5.47 -8.89 2.36
N ASP A 49 4.92 -10.10 2.44
CA ASP A 49 4.70 -10.95 1.25
C ASP A 49 3.72 -10.32 0.26
N LEU A 50 2.66 -9.65 0.75
CA LEU A 50 1.70 -8.95 -0.09
C LEU A 50 2.38 -7.84 -0.89
N TYR A 51 3.19 -7.00 -0.24
CA TYR A 51 3.92 -5.93 -0.93
C TYR A 51 4.82 -6.48 -2.02
N MET A 52 5.57 -7.54 -1.70
CA MET A 52 6.48 -8.17 -2.65
C MET A 52 5.74 -8.80 -3.82
N ASN A 53 4.66 -9.54 -3.54
CA ASN A 53 3.83 -10.18 -4.56
C ASN A 53 3.15 -9.17 -5.48
N GLU A 54 2.59 -8.08 -4.96
CA GLU A 54 1.94 -7.04 -5.75
C GLU A 54 2.95 -6.28 -6.62
N LEU A 55 4.12 -5.94 -6.08
CA LEU A 55 5.19 -5.29 -6.85
C LEU A 55 5.78 -6.23 -7.91
N ASP A 56 6.03 -7.51 -7.60
CA ASP A 56 6.51 -8.49 -8.58
C ASP A 56 5.50 -8.72 -9.69
N TYR A 57 4.21 -8.76 -9.34
CA TYR A 57 3.15 -8.81 -10.34
C TYR A 57 3.14 -7.57 -11.23
N LEU A 58 3.28 -6.37 -10.65
CA LEU A 58 3.36 -5.12 -11.41
C LEU A 58 4.54 -5.15 -12.41
N PHE A 59 5.72 -5.62 -12.00
CA PHE A 59 6.88 -5.79 -12.90
C PHE A 59 6.61 -6.77 -14.03
N LEU A 60 6.00 -7.91 -13.72
CA LEU A 60 5.63 -8.92 -14.72
C LEU A 60 4.61 -8.35 -15.72
N TRP A 61 3.58 -7.67 -15.22
CA TRP A 61 2.55 -7.05 -16.03
C TRP A 61 3.13 -5.95 -16.94
N LYS A 62 3.99 -5.08 -16.42
CA LYS A 62 4.68 -4.04 -17.19
C LYS A 62 5.55 -4.64 -18.30
N SER A 63 6.28 -5.71 -17.99
CA SER A 63 7.08 -6.45 -18.97
C SER A 63 6.22 -7.05 -20.08
N LYS A 64 5.05 -7.59 -19.73
CA LYS A 64 4.07 -8.11 -20.68
C LYS A 64 3.47 -7.01 -21.57
N MET A 65 3.12 -5.85 -21.01
CA MET A 65 2.63 -4.70 -21.78
C MET A 65 3.66 -4.22 -22.79
N LYS A 66 4.94 -4.16 -22.40
CA LYS A 66 6.05 -3.84 -23.31
C LYS A 66 6.14 -4.81 -24.49
N VAL A 67 5.97 -6.12 -24.25
CA VAL A 67 5.93 -7.13 -25.33
C VAL A 67 4.76 -6.91 -26.28
N PHE A 68 3.62 -6.41 -25.77
CA PHE A 68 2.47 -6.01 -26.59
C PHE A 68 2.64 -4.66 -27.30
N GLY A 69 3.80 -4.00 -27.15
CA GLY A 69 4.06 -2.69 -27.74
C GLY A 69 3.28 -1.56 -27.07
N VAL A 70 2.94 -1.73 -25.78
CA VAL A 70 2.25 -0.75 -24.96
C VAL A 70 3.26 -0.08 -24.04
N GLU A 71 3.32 1.25 -24.10
CA GLU A 71 4.12 2.06 -23.19
C GLU A 71 3.45 2.12 -21.82
N VAL A 72 4.21 1.99 -20.73
CA VAL A 72 3.68 2.09 -19.37
C VAL A 72 4.45 3.16 -18.61
N ILE A 73 3.75 4.27 -18.31
CA ILE A 73 4.22 5.36 -17.48
C ILE A 73 3.74 5.12 -16.03
N ASN A 74 4.62 5.36 -15.05
CA ASN A 74 4.34 5.10 -13.65
C ASN A 74 4.61 6.41 -12.90
N LEU A 75 3.58 6.99 -12.30
CA LEU A 75 3.71 8.19 -11.49
C LEU A 75 3.99 7.79 -10.04
N LEU A 76 4.67 8.66 -9.30
CA LEU A 76 4.92 8.49 -7.87
C LEU A 76 3.69 8.98 -7.08
N GLY A 77 3.17 8.17 -6.17
CA GLY A 77 2.18 8.59 -5.19
C GLY A 77 2.77 8.89 -3.80
N ASN A 78 1.95 9.44 -2.90
CA ASN A 78 2.39 9.79 -1.54
C ASN A 78 2.62 8.55 -0.65
N HIS A 79 2.04 7.41 -0.99
CA HIS A 79 2.34 6.15 -0.30
C HIS A 79 3.64 5.51 -0.77
N ASP A 80 4.09 5.85 -1.99
CA ASP A 80 5.33 5.31 -2.56
C ASP A 80 6.57 6.08 -2.07
N VAL A 81 6.47 7.41 -1.90
CA VAL A 81 7.62 8.31 -1.69
C VAL A 81 8.42 7.99 -0.43
N SER A 82 7.74 7.63 0.66
CA SER A 82 8.37 7.31 1.96
C SER A 82 9.42 6.19 1.85
N TYR A 83 9.18 5.23 0.94
CA TYR A 83 10.09 4.13 0.66
C TYR A 83 11.35 4.54 -0.11
N LEU A 84 11.27 5.65 -0.86
CA LEU A 84 12.40 6.22 -1.60
C LEU A 84 13.25 7.11 -0.71
N THR A 85 12.63 7.96 0.11
CA THR A 85 13.29 8.87 1.06
C THR A 85 13.80 8.14 2.31
N VAL A 86 13.41 6.88 2.50
CA VAL A 86 13.76 6.05 3.66
C VAL A 86 13.19 6.66 4.96
N THR A 87 11.99 7.21 4.88
CA THR A 87 11.28 7.88 5.98
C THR A 87 9.97 7.15 6.30
N PRO A 88 9.97 6.09 7.13
CA PRO A 88 8.78 5.30 7.41
C PRO A 88 7.63 6.13 8.00
N ARG A 89 6.43 5.95 7.44
CA ARG A 89 5.19 6.55 7.96
C ARG A 89 4.36 5.52 8.72
N SER A 90 3.38 5.97 9.48
CA SER A 90 2.54 5.07 10.31
C SER A 90 1.75 4.05 9.49
N TYR A 91 1.45 4.37 8.23
CA TYR A 91 0.74 3.54 7.28
C TYR A 91 1.67 2.65 6.44
N SER A 92 2.99 2.85 6.52
CA SER A 92 3.95 2.08 5.73
C SER A 92 4.25 0.73 6.37
N LEU A 93 4.77 -0.19 5.56
CA LEU A 93 5.31 -1.48 6.00
C LEU A 93 6.31 -1.34 7.16
N GLN A 94 6.02 -1.96 8.30
CA GLN A 94 6.76 -1.86 9.56
C GLN A 94 8.02 -2.73 9.60
N SER A 95 8.15 -3.70 8.68
CA SER A 95 9.37 -4.51 8.56
C SER A 95 10.49 -3.67 7.95
N ALA A 96 11.58 -3.42 8.67
CA ALA A 96 12.69 -2.59 8.18
C ALA A 96 13.33 -3.15 6.89
N ASP A 97 13.64 -4.45 6.86
CA ASP A 97 14.18 -5.10 5.66
C ASP A 97 13.17 -5.11 4.51
N GLY A 98 11.89 -5.28 4.86
CA GLY A 98 10.80 -5.22 3.90
C GLY A 98 10.67 -3.83 3.28
N PHE A 99 10.74 -2.79 4.09
CA PHE A 99 10.64 -1.39 3.70
C PHE A 99 11.76 -1.02 2.72
N LEU A 100 13.01 -1.36 3.04
CA LEU A 100 14.14 -1.15 2.12
C LEU A 100 14.00 -1.96 0.82
N SER A 101 13.44 -3.17 0.91
CA SER A 101 13.22 -4.01 -0.28
C SER A 101 12.15 -3.44 -1.21
N VAL A 102 11.08 -2.87 -0.65
CA VAL A 102 10.04 -2.13 -1.38
C VAL A 102 10.65 -0.91 -2.08
N GLY A 103 11.41 -0.07 -1.37
CA GLY A 103 12.08 1.10 -1.97
C GLY A 103 12.97 0.74 -3.16
N ARG A 104 13.79 -0.31 -3.04
CA ARG A 104 14.64 -0.82 -4.14
C ARG A 104 13.83 -1.32 -5.34
N LYS A 105 12.62 -1.84 -5.13
CA LYS A 105 11.71 -2.23 -6.22
C LYS A 105 11.09 -0.98 -6.84
N LEU A 106 10.59 -0.04 -6.06
CA LEU A 106 10.01 1.20 -6.57
C LEU A 106 10.99 1.99 -7.46
N LEU A 107 12.26 2.10 -7.08
CA LEU A 107 13.30 2.74 -7.92
C LEU A 107 13.46 2.09 -9.32
N LYS A 108 13.09 0.81 -9.47
CA LYS A 108 13.15 0.10 -10.76
C LYS A 108 11.89 0.28 -11.61
N LEU A 109 10.84 0.94 -11.09
CA LEU A 109 9.60 1.20 -11.83
C LEU A 109 9.69 2.41 -12.77
N ASN A 110 10.81 3.12 -12.79
CA ASN A 110 11.00 4.36 -13.56
C ASN A 110 9.89 5.37 -13.23
N LEU A 111 9.78 5.72 -11.96
CA LEU A 111 8.75 6.62 -11.44
C LEU A 111 9.03 8.05 -11.86
N GLN A 112 8.00 8.87 -12.04
CA GLN A 112 8.09 10.31 -12.29
C GLN A 112 6.99 11.04 -11.51
N ILE A 113 7.15 12.34 -11.24
CA ILE A 113 6.15 13.11 -10.46
C ILE A 113 4.93 13.44 -11.31
N ALA A 114 5.15 13.80 -12.57
CA ALA A 114 4.09 14.21 -13.49
C ALA A 114 4.38 13.78 -14.92
N PHE A 115 3.35 13.74 -15.76
CA PHE A 115 3.43 13.44 -17.18
C PHE A 115 2.56 14.41 -17.98
N GLN A 116 3.09 14.94 -19.10
CA GLN A 116 2.32 15.79 -20.00
C GLN A 116 1.59 14.93 -21.05
N LEU A 117 0.26 14.88 -20.96
CA LEU A 117 -0.60 14.19 -21.92
C LEU A 117 -1.34 15.23 -22.78
N ASP A 118 -0.75 15.58 -23.92
CA ASP A 118 -1.23 16.66 -24.78
C ASP A 118 -1.43 17.96 -23.97
N ASP A 119 -2.65 18.44 -23.76
CA ASP A 119 -2.96 19.63 -22.96
C ASP A 119 -3.23 19.35 -21.47
N TYR A 120 -3.26 18.08 -21.05
CA TYR A 120 -3.45 17.69 -19.65
C TYR A 120 -2.13 17.45 -18.93
N LEU A 121 -1.99 18.06 -17.75
CA LEU A 121 -0.96 17.67 -16.78
C LEU A 121 -1.48 16.50 -15.93
N VAL A 122 -0.81 15.36 -15.99
CA VAL A 122 -1.15 14.19 -15.19
C VAL A 122 -0.17 14.08 -14.03
N SER A 123 -0.67 13.96 -12.81
CA SER A 123 0.13 13.78 -11.58
C SER A 123 -0.66 12.98 -10.57
N HIS A 124 -0.04 12.57 -9.46
CA HIS A 124 -0.76 11.81 -8.44
C HIS A 124 -1.88 12.61 -7.78
N ALA A 125 -1.60 13.79 -7.21
CA ALA A 125 -2.59 14.58 -6.46
C ALA A 125 -2.93 15.95 -7.09
N GLY A 126 -2.05 16.48 -7.95
CA GLY A 126 -2.32 17.72 -8.70
C GLY A 126 -1.56 18.95 -8.22
N TYR A 127 -1.37 19.90 -9.13
CA TYR A 127 -0.67 21.16 -8.87
C TYR A 127 -1.66 22.23 -8.44
N THR A 128 -1.61 22.55 -7.15
CA THR A 128 -2.31 23.68 -6.54
C THR A 128 -1.55 24.99 -6.79
N GLN A 129 -2.17 26.13 -6.50
CA GLN A 129 -1.54 27.45 -6.67
C GLN A 129 -0.18 27.63 -5.95
N ASP A 130 0.12 26.80 -4.95
CA ASP A 130 1.36 26.89 -4.15
C ASP A 130 2.53 26.13 -4.80
N PHE A 131 2.26 25.31 -5.83
CA PHE A 131 3.25 24.46 -6.48
C PHE A 131 3.37 24.72 -7.96
N ASP A 132 4.57 25.09 -8.39
CA ASP A 132 4.93 25.15 -9.80
C ASP A 132 5.56 23.84 -10.26
N LEU A 133 5.39 23.55 -11.54
CA LEU A 133 6.04 22.44 -12.22
C LEU A 133 7.52 22.76 -12.43
N GLU A 134 8.38 21.81 -12.10
CA GLU A 134 9.81 21.85 -12.37
C GLU A 134 10.17 20.80 -13.44
N ASP A 135 11.22 21.05 -14.23
CA ASP A 135 11.58 20.16 -15.36
C ASP A 135 11.82 18.72 -14.91
N TRP A 136 12.43 18.53 -13.73
CA TRP A 136 12.73 17.21 -13.17
C TRP A 136 11.47 16.42 -12.79
N HIS A 137 10.30 17.07 -12.65
CA HIS A 137 9.05 16.36 -12.39
C HIS A 137 8.63 15.42 -13.53
N PHE A 138 9.13 15.66 -14.75
CA PHE A 138 8.91 14.79 -15.91
C PHE A 138 10.00 13.73 -16.08
N GLU A 139 11.10 13.83 -15.33
CA GLU A 139 12.20 12.90 -15.42
C GLU A 139 11.93 11.64 -14.61
N THR A 140 12.58 10.54 -15.01
CA THR A 140 12.60 9.34 -14.17
C THR A 140 13.39 9.64 -12.91
N ILE A 141 12.76 9.44 -11.75
CA ILE A 141 13.39 9.55 -10.44
C ILE A 141 14.53 8.53 -10.37
N THR A 142 15.74 9.03 -10.14
CA THR A 142 16.91 8.21 -9.82
C THR A 142 17.44 8.60 -8.45
N GLU A 143 18.45 7.89 -7.94
CA GLU A 143 19.01 8.13 -6.60
C GLU A 143 19.46 9.59 -6.38
N ASN A 144 19.88 10.30 -7.42
CA ASN A 144 20.29 11.71 -7.33
C ASN A 144 19.13 12.71 -7.18
N LEU A 145 17.88 12.29 -7.38
CA LEU A 145 16.67 13.11 -7.26
C LEU A 145 15.90 12.83 -5.97
N ILE A 146 16.32 11.85 -5.15
CA ILE A 146 15.62 11.46 -3.92
C ILE A 146 15.54 12.64 -2.95
N ASP A 147 16.63 13.39 -2.76
CA ASP A 147 16.67 14.54 -1.84
C ASP A 147 15.65 15.65 -2.24
N ASN A 148 15.25 15.71 -3.51
CA ASN A 148 14.23 16.66 -3.97
C ASN A 148 12.80 16.23 -3.56
N LEU A 149 12.61 14.96 -3.21
CA LEU A 149 11.31 14.41 -2.85
C LEU A 149 10.86 14.84 -1.45
N ASP A 150 11.78 15.13 -0.53
CA ASP A 150 11.47 15.52 0.85
C ASP A 150 10.50 16.71 0.90
N ASN A 151 10.72 17.73 0.06
CA ASN A 151 9.83 18.88 -0.01
C ASN A 151 8.44 18.51 -0.56
N LEU A 152 8.35 17.57 -1.50
CA LEU A 152 7.03 17.13 -1.99
C LEU A 152 6.33 16.23 -0.97
N GLU A 153 7.07 15.38 -0.27
CA GLU A 153 6.55 14.44 0.72
C GLU A 153 6.06 15.15 1.98
N ASP A 154 6.83 16.10 2.51
CA ASP A 154 6.49 16.75 3.78
C ASP A 154 5.47 17.89 3.63
N HIS A 155 5.22 18.36 2.40
CA HIS A 155 4.29 19.45 2.14
C HIS A 155 2.84 18.97 2.02
N VAL A 156 2.34 18.47 3.15
CA VAL A 156 0.98 17.94 3.32
C VAL A 156 -0.01 19.07 3.58
N GLY A 157 -1.09 19.12 2.80
CA GLY A 157 -2.15 20.10 2.94
C GLY A 157 -3.07 19.84 4.14
N LYS A 158 -3.73 20.89 4.63
CA LYS A 158 -4.67 20.84 5.77
C LYS A 158 -5.84 19.90 5.55
N ALA A 159 -6.28 19.67 4.32
CA ALA A 159 -7.34 18.70 4.03
C ALA A 159 -6.88 17.25 4.27
N ARG A 160 -5.57 17.03 4.37
CA ARG A 160 -4.91 15.75 4.66
C ARG A 160 -4.19 15.75 6.01
N ASP A 161 -4.70 16.52 6.97
CA ASP A 161 -4.15 16.66 8.33
C ASP A 161 -2.71 17.19 8.41
N GLY A 162 -2.24 17.86 7.36
CA GLY A 162 -0.94 18.55 7.33
C GLY A 162 -0.99 20.00 7.83
N GLU A 163 0.17 20.66 7.85
CA GLU A 163 0.30 22.04 8.32
C GLU A 163 0.12 23.09 7.20
N TYR A 164 0.31 22.69 5.94
CA TYR A 164 0.28 23.59 4.80
C TYR A 164 -1.14 23.92 4.35
N PHE A 165 -1.32 25.10 3.78
CA PHE A 165 -2.66 25.50 3.32
C PHE A 165 -3.14 24.66 2.14
N LEU A 166 -2.22 24.29 1.24
CA LEU A 166 -2.46 23.44 0.09
C LEU A 166 -1.36 22.37 0.02
N GLY A 167 -1.72 21.16 -0.37
CA GLY A 167 -0.79 20.06 -0.54
C GLY A 167 0.06 20.19 -1.80
N SER A 168 1.18 19.47 -1.78
CA SER A 168 2.04 19.23 -2.95
C SER A 168 1.34 18.41 -4.03
N PRO A 169 1.96 18.25 -5.22
CA PRO A 169 1.51 17.32 -6.26
C PRO A 169 1.39 15.85 -5.83
N LEU A 170 1.84 15.49 -4.63
CA LEU A 170 1.63 14.18 -4.01
C LEU A 170 0.49 14.17 -2.98
N TRP A 171 0.11 15.31 -2.40
CA TRP A 171 -0.80 15.36 -1.24
C TRP A 171 -2.05 16.22 -1.42
N ALA A 172 -2.14 17.02 -2.49
CA ALA A 172 -3.26 17.92 -2.70
C ALA A 172 -4.59 17.16 -2.73
N ASP A 173 -5.51 17.53 -1.84
CA ASP A 173 -6.84 16.94 -1.87
C ASP A 173 -7.67 17.47 -3.06
N PHE A 174 -8.23 16.57 -3.86
CA PHE A 174 -8.98 16.93 -5.06
C PHE A 174 -10.19 17.82 -4.75
N ASP A 175 -10.98 17.46 -3.73
CA ASP A 175 -12.26 18.10 -3.43
C ASP A 175 -12.10 19.39 -2.61
N HIS A 176 -11.09 19.44 -1.76
CA HIS A 176 -10.91 20.52 -0.80
C HIS A 176 -9.79 21.51 -1.14
N GLU A 177 -8.82 21.11 -1.97
CA GLU A 177 -7.64 21.93 -2.28
C GLU A 177 -7.53 22.20 -3.78
N LEU A 178 -7.31 21.16 -4.60
CA LEU A 178 -7.07 21.31 -6.04
C LEU A 178 -8.26 21.95 -6.77
N SER A 179 -9.48 21.48 -6.53
CA SER A 179 -10.68 22.05 -7.17
C SER A 179 -11.03 23.46 -6.70
N CYS A 180 -10.55 23.83 -5.50
CA CYS A 180 -10.76 25.14 -4.92
C CYS A 180 -9.75 26.16 -5.46
N LEU A 181 -8.47 25.83 -5.43
CA LEU A 181 -7.33 26.70 -5.74
C LEU A 181 -6.30 25.97 -6.64
N PRO A 182 -6.67 25.62 -7.89
CA PRO A 182 -5.75 25.00 -8.83
C PRO A 182 -4.67 25.99 -9.26
N ASN A 183 -3.49 25.50 -9.67
CA ASN A 183 -2.47 26.36 -10.24
C ASN A 183 -2.97 27.01 -11.54
N PRO A 184 -2.99 28.35 -11.67
CA PRO A 184 -3.50 29.03 -12.85
C PRO A 184 -2.72 28.78 -14.15
N LYS A 185 -1.49 28.25 -14.06
CA LYS A 185 -0.69 27.85 -15.21
C LYS A 185 -1.15 26.53 -15.81
N TYR A 186 -1.78 25.65 -15.02
CA TYR A 186 -2.15 24.29 -15.42
C TYR A 186 -3.67 24.12 -15.36
N GLN A 187 -4.32 24.56 -16.43
CA GLN A 187 -5.78 24.60 -16.51
C GLN A 187 -6.42 23.22 -16.57
N LYS A 188 -5.72 22.24 -17.14
CA LYS A 188 -6.22 20.88 -17.30
C LYS A 188 -5.36 19.90 -16.54
N GLN A 189 -5.95 19.19 -15.59
CA GLN A 189 -5.23 18.25 -14.74
C GLN A 189 -6.00 16.95 -14.55
N ILE A 190 -5.29 15.82 -14.58
CA ILE A 190 -5.84 14.49 -14.26
C ILE A 190 -5.06 13.92 -13.08
N VAL A 191 -5.77 13.52 -12.03
CA VAL A 191 -5.20 13.13 -10.74
C VAL A 191 -5.89 11.90 -10.13
N GLY A 192 -5.17 11.18 -9.27
CA GLY A 192 -5.65 10.12 -8.41
C GLY A 192 -5.80 10.64 -6.98
N HIS A 193 -5.17 9.96 -6.02
CA HIS A 193 -4.97 10.36 -4.62
C HIS A 193 -6.22 10.53 -3.74
N THR A 194 -7.20 11.33 -4.15
CA THR A 194 -8.45 11.52 -3.41
C THR A 194 -9.49 10.53 -3.90
N PRO A 195 -9.90 9.54 -3.06
CA PRO A 195 -10.94 8.58 -3.38
C PRO A 195 -12.19 9.18 -4.00
N GLN A 196 -12.58 8.63 -5.14
CA GLN A 196 -13.78 9.00 -5.87
C GLN A 196 -14.73 7.80 -5.97
N THR A 197 -16.03 8.06 -5.77
CA THR A 197 -17.07 7.02 -6.00
C THR A 197 -17.22 6.65 -7.47
N LYS A 198 -16.82 7.55 -8.37
CA LYS A 198 -16.77 7.42 -9.83
C LYS A 198 -15.82 8.46 -10.38
N ILE A 199 -15.40 8.38 -11.64
CA ILE A 199 -14.58 9.45 -12.22
C ILE A 199 -15.33 10.79 -12.11
N THR A 200 -14.66 11.78 -11.53
CA THR A 200 -15.22 13.11 -11.27
C THR A 200 -14.51 14.14 -12.14
N THR A 201 -15.27 14.94 -12.88
CA THR A 201 -14.76 16.08 -13.63
C THR A 201 -15.33 17.37 -13.06
N VAL A 202 -14.45 18.30 -12.68
CA VAL A 202 -14.80 19.63 -12.21
C VAL A 202 -14.42 20.65 -13.29
N HIS A 203 -15.42 21.40 -13.76
CA HIS A 203 -15.21 22.54 -14.64
C HIS A 203 -15.41 23.85 -13.86
N LYS A 204 -14.40 24.72 -13.87
CA LYS A 204 -14.46 26.03 -13.18
C LYS A 204 -13.81 27.10 -14.06
N GLY A 205 -14.59 27.81 -14.85
CA GLY A 205 -14.04 28.71 -15.87
C GLY A 205 -13.24 27.92 -16.90
N GLU A 206 -11.98 28.25 -17.10
CA GLU A 206 -11.07 27.56 -18.03
C GLU A 206 -10.48 26.26 -17.46
N PHE A 207 -10.72 25.96 -16.18
CA PHE A 207 -10.18 24.76 -15.55
C PHE A 207 -11.02 23.52 -15.85
N GLU A 208 -10.33 22.41 -16.14
CA GLU A 208 -10.88 21.06 -16.29
C GLU A 208 -10.03 20.11 -15.45
N LEU A 209 -10.54 19.74 -14.28
CA LEU A 209 -9.84 18.92 -13.30
C LEU A 209 -10.55 17.57 -13.18
N VAL A 210 -9.78 16.48 -13.23
CA VAL A 210 -10.35 15.12 -13.30
C VAL A 210 -9.74 14.23 -12.24
N GLY A 211 -10.58 13.76 -11.31
CA GLY A 211 -10.21 12.80 -10.27
C GLY A 211 -10.56 11.37 -10.69
N ILE A 212 -9.60 10.44 -10.66
CA ILE A 212 -9.75 9.08 -11.19
C ILE A 212 -9.38 7.95 -10.21
N ASP A 213 -9.11 8.25 -8.93
CA ASP A 213 -8.98 7.18 -7.92
C ASP A 213 -10.35 6.56 -7.64
N THR A 214 -10.69 5.48 -8.33
CA THR A 214 -11.99 4.81 -8.23
C THR A 214 -11.89 3.37 -7.71
N PHE A 215 -10.72 2.95 -7.20
CA PHE A 215 -10.50 1.58 -6.68
C PHE A 215 -10.53 1.51 -5.15
N THR A 216 -11.06 2.55 -4.50
CA THR A 216 -11.09 2.65 -3.05
C THR A 216 -11.97 1.57 -2.43
N ILE A 217 -11.40 0.92 -1.40
CA ILE A 217 -12.08 0.01 -0.48
C ILE A 217 -11.95 0.55 0.94
N ILE A 218 -12.95 0.29 1.78
CA ILE A 218 -12.88 0.60 3.22
C ILE A 218 -12.95 -0.69 4.04
N PRO A 219 -12.16 -0.81 5.12
CA PRO A 219 -12.33 -1.89 6.09
C PRO A 219 -13.70 -1.86 6.77
N ILE A 220 -14.29 -3.03 7.01
CA ILE A 220 -15.48 -3.22 7.84
C ILE A 220 -15.31 -4.37 8.82
N LYS A 221 -16.05 -4.34 9.93
CA LYS A 221 -15.81 -5.21 11.11
C LYS A 221 -16.23 -6.68 10.95
N ARG A 222 -16.92 -7.04 9.88
CA ARG A 222 -17.48 -8.39 9.67
C ARG A 222 -17.19 -8.82 8.26
N LYS A 223 -17.07 -10.13 8.01
CA LYS A 223 -17.00 -10.64 6.64
C LYS A 223 -18.21 -10.14 5.85
N PRO A 224 -18.00 -9.66 4.61
CA PRO A 224 -16.70 -9.41 3.98
C PRO A 224 -15.92 -8.26 4.64
N PHE A 225 -14.62 -8.39 4.96
CA PHE A 225 -13.90 -7.41 5.78
C PHE A 225 -13.63 -6.07 5.10
N PHE A 226 -14.09 -5.91 3.86
CA PHE A 226 -13.99 -4.69 3.10
C PHE A 226 -15.31 -4.37 2.41
N LYS A 227 -15.51 -3.09 2.12
CA LYS A 227 -16.58 -2.60 1.26
C LYS A 227 -15.98 -1.72 0.17
N GLU A 228 -16.34 -1.99 -1.07
CA GLU A 228 -16.01 -1.14 -2.20
C GLU A 228 -16.80 0.18 -2.13
N ILE A 229 -16.12 1.29 -2.37
CA ILE A 229 -16.75 2.62 -2.48
C ILE A 229 -16.65 3.16 -3.89
N GLY A 230 -15.50 2.93 -4.55
CA GLY A 230 -15.28 3.39 -5.91
C GLY A 230 -15.93 2.50 -6.97
N SER A 231 -16.22 3.10 -8.12
CA SER A 231 -16.84 2.44 -9.28
C SER A 231 -15.90 1.44 -9.96
N GLY A 232 -14.58 1.62 -9.83
CA GLY A 232 -13.56 0.91 -10.61
C GLY A 232 -13.48 1.36 -12.07
N GLU A 233 -13.91 2.59 -12.37
CA GLU A 233 -13.73 3.20 -13.68
C GLU A 233 -12.27 3.63 -13.91
N ILE A 234 -11.76 3.35 -15.10
CA ILE A 234 -10.50 3.91 -15.60
C ILE A 234 -10.79 4.96 -16.68
N LEU A 235 -9.82 5.81 -16.99
CA LEU A 235 -10.02 6.88 -17.96
C LEU A 235 -9.35 6.53 -19.29
N LEU A 236 -10.10 6.56 -20.39
CA LEU A 236 -9.54 6.54 -21.75
C LEU A 236 -9.37 7.97 -22.24
N TYR A 237 -8.18 8.27 -22.71
CA TYR A 237 -7.86 9.45 -23.50
C TYR A 237 -7.70 9.07 -24.98
N GLU A 238 -8.51 9.68 -25.84
CA GLU A 238 -8.44 9.53 -27.30
C GLU A 238 -8.77 10.87 -27.97
N ASP A 239 -7.81 11.39 -28.74
CA ASP A 239 -7.97 12.60 -29.57
C ASP A 239 -8.56 13.81 -28.82
N GLY A 240 -8.02 14.11 -27.63
CA GLY A 240 -8.47 15.22 -26.78
C GLY A 240 -9.71 14.90 -25.93
N MET A 241 -10.32 13.74 -26.10
CA MET A 241 -11.52 13.34 -25.37
C MET A 241 -11.20 12.40 -24.21
N LEU A 242 -11.85 12.66 -23.07
CA LEU A 242 -11.81 11.85 -21.87
C LEU A 242 -13.08 11.00 -21.75
N ILE A 243 -12.91 9.68 -21.68
CA ILE A 243 -14.00 8.71 -21.70
C ILE A 243 -13.82 7.75 -20.52
N PRO A 244 -14.68 7.82 -19.48
CA PRO A 244 -14.70 6.81 -18.43
C PRO A 244 -15.01 5.42 -18.99
N ILE A 245 -14.26 4.42 -18.54
CA ILE A 245 -14.44 3.01 -18.89
C ILE A 245 -14.67 2.22 -17.61
N GLN A 246 -15.83 1.59 -17.52
CA GLN A 246 -16.16 0.68 -16.44
C GLN A 246 -15.34 -0.62 -16.55
N LEU A 247 -14.66 -0.99 -15.48
CA LEU A 247 -14.10 -2.34 -15.30
C LEU A 247 -15.08 -3.24 -14.56
N ASP A 248 -14.84 -4.56 -14.60
CA ASP A 248 -15.61 -5.56 -13.85
C ASP A 248 -15.22 -5.60 -12.36
N TRP A 249 -15.03 -4.41 -11.77
CA TRP A 249 -14.56 -4.20 -10.41
C TRP A 249 -15.61 -4.59 -9.36
N GLN A 250 -16.86 -4.17 -9.57
CA GLN A 250 -17.99 -4.45 -8.67
C GLN A 250 -18.59 -5.84 -8.94
N ASN A 251 -17.74 -6.86 -8.93
CA ASN A 251 -18.08 -8.26 -9.17
C ASN A 251 -17.80 -9.11 -7.92
N ASP A 252 -18.72 -10.00 -7.55
CA ASP A 252 -18.56 -10.95 -6.43
C ASP A 252 -17.21 -11.69 -6.46
N LYS A 253 -16.68 -12.04 -7.63
CA LYS A 253 -15.36 -12.71 -7.76
C LYS A 253 -14.18 -11.79 -7.43
N VAL A 254 -14.26 -10.52 -7.84
CA VAL A 254 -13.26 -9.51 -7.46
C VAL A 254 -13.29 -9.36 -5.95
N PHE A 255 -14.49 -9.33 -5.39
CA PHE A 255 -14.70 -9.18 -3.97
C PHE A 255 -14.22 -10.40 -3.14
N GLU A 256 -14.46 -11.62 -3.62
CA GLU A 256 -13.86 -12.84 -3.06
C GLU A 256 -12.34 -12.75 -3.07
N LYS A 257 -11.75 -12.35 -4.21
CA LYS A 257 -10.30 -12.20 -4.34
C LYS A 257 -9.73 -11.10 -3.44
N LEU A 258 -10.41 -9.96 -3.31
CA LEU A 258 -10.05 -8.89 -2.39
C LEU A 258 -10.05 -9.40 -0.95
N ASN A 259 -11.14 -10.07 -0.54
CA ASN A 259 -11.21 -10.67 0.79
C ASN A 259 -10.09 -11.69 0.97
N GLU A 260 -9.85 -12.63 0.05
CA GLU A 260 -8.75 -13.59 0.19
C GLU A 260 -7.37 -12.93 0.28
N THR A 261 -7.10 -11.94 -0.57
CA THR A 261 -5.81 -11.22 -0.64
C THR A 261 -5.55 -10.49 0.67
N PHE A 262 -6.53 -9.72 1.15
CA PHE A 262 -6.41 -8.89 2.34
C PHE A 262 -6.73 -9.62 3.67
N GLU A 263 -7.43 -10.75 3.63
CA GLU A 263 -7.70 -11.60 4.79
C GLU A 263 -6.51 -12.51 5.10
N ARG A 264 -5.93 -13.18 4.09
CA ARG A 264 -4.67 -13.92 4.27
C ARG A 264 -3.62 -13.04 4.91
N SER A 265 -3.63 -11.76 4.56
CA SER A 265 -2.62 -10.82 5.01
C SER A 265 -2.87 -10.23 6.39
N ARG A 266 -4.12 -10.14 6.87
CA ARG A 266 -4.45 -9.89 8.28
C ARG A 266 -4.20 -11.10 9.18
N ARG A 267 -4.22 -12.30 8.59
CA ARG A 267 -4.03 -13.58 9.29
C ARG A 267 -2.57 -13.99 9.38
N ILE A 268 -1.71 -13.47 8.51
CA ILE A 268 -0.31 -13.85 8.45
C ILE A 268 0.57 -12.61 8.67
N ALA A 269 1.39 -12.63 9.71
CA ALA A 269 2.40 -11.60 9.94
C ALA A 269 3.79 -12.22 9.96
N THR A 270 4.78 -11.54 9.40
CA THR A 270 6.18 -11.98 9.51
C THR A 270 6.89 -11.08 10.50
N LEU A 271 7.24 -11.61 11.66
CA LEU A 271 7.97 -10.88 12.69
C LEU A 271 9.37 -11.49 12.82
N HIS A 272 10.37 -10.69 12.49
CA HIS A 272 11.77 -11.09 12.52
C HIS A 272 11.98 -12.43 11.78
N GLY A 273 11.53 -12.58 10.53
CA GLY A 273 11.69 -13.82 9.76
C GLY A 273 10.89 -15.04 10.22
N ILE A 274 10.03 -14.91 11.25
CA ILE A 274 9.08 -15.94 11.67
C ILE A 274 7.70 -15.56 11.15
N ILE A 275 7.07 -16.47 10.42
CA ILE A 275 5.70 -16.27 9.93
C ILE A 275 4.74 -16.67 11.04
N LEU A 276 3.74 -15.85 11.34
CA LEU A 276 2.73 -16.02 12.36
C LEU A 276 1.37 -16.11 11.67
N ASP A 277 0.70 -17.26 11.74
CA ASP A 277 -0.66 -17.47 11.24
C ASP A 277 -1.66 -17.43 12.41
N PHE A 278 -2.36 -16.31 12.55
CA PHE A 278 -3.32 -16.02 13.63
C PHE A 278 -4.64 -16.79 13.49
N GLU A 279 -4.92 -17.45 12.35
CA GLU A 279 -6.10 -18.30 12.20
C GLU A 279 -5.79 -19.75 12.58
N LYS A 280 -4.67 -20.26 12.07
CA LYS A 280 -4.20 -21.60 12.41
C LYS A 280 -3.61 -21.70 13.81
N TRP A 281 -3.29 -20.55 14.40
CA TRP A 281 -2.45 -20.45 15.60
C TRP A 281 -1.11 -21.15 15.35
N SER A 282 -0.51 -20.94 14.18
CA SER A 282 0.75 -21.58 13.79
C SER A 282 1.87 -20.57 13.57
N ILE A 283 3.10 -21.01 13.81
CA ILE A 283 4.30 -20.25 13.47
C ILE A 283 5.12 -21.04 12.46
N THR A 284 5.76 -20.36 11.50
CA THR A 284 6.71 -20.99 10.57
C THR A 284 8.10 -20.44 10.83
N VAL A 285 9.01 -21.35 11.17
CA VAL A 285 10.43 -21.08 11.44
C VAL A 285 11.23 -22.03 10.56
N ASP A 286 12.19 -21.52 9.79
CA ASP A 286 13.03 -22.31 8.87
C ASP A 286 12.22 -23.28 7.98
N ASP A 287 11.18 -22.76 7.32
CA ASP A 287 10.24 -23.51 6.46
C ASP A 287 9.42 -24.61 7.16
N LYS A 288 9.46 -24.68 8.50
CA LYS A 288 8.68 -25.64 9.29
C LYS A 288 7.53 -24.96 10.02
N GLU A 289 6.30 -25.33 9.65
CA GLU A 289 5.08 -24.86 10.32
C GLU A 289 4.84 -25.66 11.62
N VAL A 290 4.57 -24.93 12.71
CA VAL A 290 4.35 -25.44 14.06
C VAL A 290 3.03 -24.89 14.57
N PHE A 291 2.09 -25.77 14.91
CA PHE A 291 0.79 -25.38 15.46
C PHE A 291 0.89 -25.24 16.98
N LEU A 292 0.35 -24.13 17.48
CA LEU A 292 0.32 -23.76 18.88
C LEU A 292 -1.14 -23.68 19.34
N THR A 293 -1.37 -23.84 20.64
CA THR A 293 -2.65 -23.43 21.22
C THR A 293 -2.75 -21.90 21.22
N ASN A 294 -3.96 -21.34 21.26
CA ASN A 294 -4.14 -19.87 21.30
C ASN A 294 -3.33 -19.21 22.43
N LYS A 295 -3.24 -19.91 23.58
CA LYS A 295 -2.48 -19.47 24.75
C LYS A 295 -0.97 -19.47 24.50
N GLU A 296 -0.45 -20.54 23.91
CA GLU A 296 0.96 -20.66 23.50
C GLU A 296 1.32 -19.60 22.46
N PHE A 297 0.46 -19.42 21.46
CA PHE A 297 0.63 -18.47 20.38
C PHE A 297 0.69 -17.02 20.90
N ASP A 298 -0.26 -16.60 21.73
CA ASP A 298 -0.26 -15.24 22.31
C ASP A 298 0.99 -14.97 23.16
N ILE A 299 1.44 -15.96 23.93
CA ILE A 299 2.69 -15.86 24.72
C ILE A 299 3.88 -15.74 23.80
N PHE A 300 3.97 -16.59 22.77
CA PHE A 300 5.05 -16.57 21.80
C PHE A 300 5.13 -15.22 21.09
N VAL A 301 4.00 -14.70 20.58
CA VAL A 301 3.96 -13.39 19.91
C VAL A 301 4.43 -12.27 20.85
N TYR A 302 3.95 -12.25 22.10
CA TYR A 302 4.38 -11.24 23.06
C TYR A 302 5.87 -11.31 23.39
N LEU A 303 6.41 -12.52 23.58
CA LEU A 303 7.84 -12.74 23.82
C LEU A 303 8.68 -12.31 22.60
N LEU A 304 8.21 -12.62 21.38
CA LEU A 304 8.85 -12.24 20.12
C LEU A 304 8.83 -10.72 19.89
N GLU A 305 7.76 -10.01 20.27
CA GLU A 305 7.70 -8.53 20.24
C GLU A 305 8.68 -7.88 21.25
N HIS A 306 9.10 -8.63 22.27
CA HIS A 306 10.01 -8.19 23.32
C HIS A 306 11.33 -8.97 23.29
N GLU A 307 11.74 -9.41 22.10
CA GLU A 307 12.98 -10.17 21.91
C GLU A 307 14.18 -9.49 22.60
N SER A 308 15.04 -10.29 23.22
CA SER A 308 16.19 -9.83 24.01
C SER A 308 15.87 -8.97 25.26
N LYS A 309 14.59 -8.75 25.61
CA LYS A 309 14.20 -8.12 26.86
C LYS A 309 13.87 -9.17 27.91
N LYS A 310 14.32 -8.93 29.15
CA LYS A 310 13.90 -9.72 30.31
C LYS A 310 12.47 -9.37 30.66
N LEU A 311 11.61 -10.38 30.69
CA LEU A 311 10.20 -10.24 31.03
C LEU A 311 9.89 -11.00 32.31
N SER A 312 9.14 -10.35 33.20
CA SER A 312 8.77 -10.97 34.47
C SER A 312 7.53 -11.86 34.33
N THR A 313 7.43 -12.91 35.15
CA THR A 313 6.25 -13.78 35.23
C THR A 313 4.97 -12.98 35.52
N SER A 314 5.04 -11.95 36.36
CA SER A 314 3.91 -11.10 36.73
C SER A 314 3.44 -10.24 35.54
N GLU A 315 4.38 -9.71 34.76
CA GLU A 315 4.11 -8.94 33.55
C GLU A 315 3.39 -9.77 32.50
N ILE A 316 3.95 -10.92 32.11
CA ILE A 316 3.34 -11.84 31.14
C ILE A 316 1.96 -12.30 31.62
N LYS A 317 1.84 -12.63 32.92
CA LYS A 317 0.55 -13.01 33.51
C LYS A 317 -0.49 -11.91 33.38
N SER A 318 -0.14 -10.68 33.76
CA SER A 318 -1.05 -9.53 33.79
C SER A 318 -1.49 -9.08 32.40
N LYS A 319 -0.63 -9.23 31.39
CA LYS A 319 -0.87 -8.77 30.01
C LYS A 319 -1.58 -9.82 29.16
N ILE A 320 -1.24 -11.10 29.33
CA ILE A 320 -1.71 -12.18 28.45
C ILE A 320 -2.61 -13.15 29.21
N LEU A 321 -2.10 -13.75 30.29
CA LEU A 321 -2.76 -14.88 30.95
C LEU A 321 -4.05 -14.52 31.70
N VAL A 322 -4.29 -13.24 32.01
CA VAL A 322 -5.59 -12.77 32.54
C VAL A 322 -6.77 -13.17 31.64
N ARG A 323 -6.53 -13.41 30.34
CA ARG A 323 -7.55 -13.79 29.35
C ARG A 323 -7.86 -15.28 29.31
N TYR A 324 -7.11 -16.12 30.02
CA TYR A 324 -7.18 -17.59 29.93
C TYR A 324 -7.54 -18.24 31.28
N GLU A 325 -8.28 -19.35 31.25
CA GLU A 325 -8.70 -20.07 32.47
C GLU A 325 -7.52 -20.65 33.29
N LYS A 326 -7.75 -20.81 34.60
CA LYS A 326 -6.76 -20.93 35.69
C LYS A 326 -5.96 -22.25 35.80
N ASN A 327 -5.83 -23.06 34.75
CA ASN A 327 -5.43 -24.47 34.94
C ASN A 327 -3.97 -24.83 34.59
N ALA A 328 -3.17 -23.94 33.98
CA ALA A 328 -1.76 -24.22 33.66
C ALA A 328 -0.83 -23.06 34.06
N THR A 329 0.33 -23.38 34.65
CA THR A 329 1.34 -22.41 35.05
C THR A 329 2.12 -21.88 33.84
N LEU A 330 2.65 -20.65 33.94
CA LEU A 330 3.41 -20.05 32.82
C LEU A 330 4.63 -20.90 32.43
N THR A 331 5.30 -21.49 33.42
CA THR A 331 6.46 -22.37 33.23
C THR A 331 6.10 -23.58 32.38
N GLU A 332 5.00 -24.28 32.69
CA GLU A 332 4.57 -25.47 31.91
C GLU A 332 4.28 -25.12 30.45
N ILE A 333 3.72 -23.94 30.19
CA ILE A 333 3.41 -23.49 28.82
C ILE A 333 4.70 -23.13 28.07
N ILE A 334 5.66 -22.51 28.74
CA ILE A 334 6.97 -22.18 28.15
C ILE A 334 7.76 -23.45 27.86
N ASP A 335 7.73 -24.43 28.77
CA ASP A 335 8.38 -25.73 28.55
C ASP A 335 7.79 -26.43 27.32
N ASP A 336 6.46 -26.47 27.20
CA ASP A 336 5.77 -27.05 26.04
C ASP A 336 6.07 -26.28 24.74
N LEU A 337 6.04 -24.94 24.77
CA LEU A 337 6.47 -24.08 23.66
C LEU A 337 7.88 -24.43 23.20
N ASN A 338 8.84 -24.50 24.12
CA ASN A 338 10.25 -24.81 23.80
C ASN A 338 10.41 -26.18 23.13
N THR A 339 9.54 -27.16 23.40
CA THR A 339 9.58 -28.44 22.68
C THR A 339 9.13 -28.33 21.22
N LYS A 340 8.26 -27.35 20.93
CA LYS A 340 7.62 -27.17 19.62
C LYS A 340 8.40 -26.25 18.69
N ILE A 341 8.98 -25.18 19.23
CA ILE A 341 9.52 -24.04 18.45
C ILE A 341 11.02 -24.12 18.13
N GLN A 342 11.67 -25.27 18.38
CA GLN A 342 13.09 -25.48 18.08
C GLN A 342 13.42 -25.12 16.61
N PRO A 343 14.51 -24.37 16.34
CA PRO A 343 15.65 -24.11 17.24
C PRO A 343 15.50 -22.91 18.19
N LEU A 344 14.38 -22.19 18.16
CA LEU A 344 14.17 -21.03 19.02
C LEU A 344 14.06 -21.45 20.49
N GLU A 345 14.53 -20.59 21.40
CA GLU A 345 14.57 -20.91 22.83
C GLU A 345 14.04 -19.75 23.69
N ILE A 346 13.04 -20.04 24.51
CA ILE A 346 12.62 -19.19 25.62
C ILE A 346 13.40 -19.63 26.86
N ARG A 347 14.43 -18.88 27.23
CA ARG A 347 15.27 -19.19 28.39
C ARG A 347 14.65 -18.65 29.67
N LYS A 348 14.54 -19.53 30.66
CA LYS A 348 14.23 -19.16 32.04
C LYS A 348 15.51 -18.69 32.74
N LEU A 349 15.57 -17.41 33.13
CA LEU A 349 16.73 -16.82 33.81
C LEU A 349 16.66 -16.97 35.33
N SER A 350 15.45 -16.94 35.88
CA SER A 350 15.15 -17.17 37.30
C SER A 350 13.72 -17.68 37.45
N ASP A 351 13.25 -17.95 38.67
CA ASP A 351 11.86 -18.36 38.90
C ASP A 351 10.81 -17.34 38.44
N ASP A 352 11.21 -16.08 38.28
CA ASP A 352 10.32 -14.98 37.93
C ASP A 352 10.67 -14.28 36.61
N GLU A 353 11.68 -14.74 35.85
CA GLU A 353 12.15 -14.05 34.65
C GLU A 353 12.40 -14.98 33.46
N PHE A 354 11.97 -14.53 32.29
CA PHE A 354 12.18 -15.19 31.00
C PHE A 354 12.80 -14.22 29.98
N ILE A 355 13.54 -14.78 29.02
CA ILE A 355 14.04 -14.07 27.85
C ILE A 355 13.83 -14.94 26.61
N PHE A 356 13.40 -14.33 25.51
CA PHE A 356 13.32 -14.98 24.22
C PHE A 356 14.58 -14.66 23.42
N GLU A 357 15.30 -15.71 23.00
CA GLU A 357 16.52 -15.64 22.21
C GLU A 357 16.40 -16.57 20.99
N ARG A 358 17.08 -16.20 19.90
CA ARG A 358 17.08 -16.93 18.63
C ARG A 358 18.32 -17.77 18.43
#